data_AF-A0A1Y6C9P9-F1
#
_entry.id   AF-A0A1Y6C9P9-F1
#
_cell.length_a   1.000
_cell.length_b   1.000
_cell.length_c   1.000
_cell.angle_alpha   90.00
_cell.angle_beta   90.00
_cell.angle_gamma   90.00
#
_symmetry.space_group_name_H-M   'P 1'
#
loop_
_entity.id
_entity.type
_entity.pdbx_description
1 polymer ?
#
loop_
_entity_poly.entity_id
_entity_poly.type
_entity_poly.pdbx_seq_one_letter_code
_entity_poly.pdbx_strand_id
1 'polypeptide(L)'
;MNTFEYRIFYRWDGPSHSDPMASEKSPKEIICALREFRNELAHRLQDPDADTKASEPQEGQKEVHLRVRTTESLDSVNCALQETLSGWRLYGELLHEQQG
;
A
#
# COMPACT_ATOMS: atom_id res chain seq x y z
N MET A 1 17.79 9.22 8.08
CA MET A 1 16.50 8.50 8.21
C MET A 1 15.68 8.82 6.99
N ASN A 2 15.32 7.77 6.25
CA ASN A 2 14.70 7.89 4.95
C ASN A 2 13.20 8.19 5.09
N THR A 3 12.67 8.92 4.12
CA THR A 3 11.23 9.16 3.97
C THR A 3 10.81 8.84 2.55
N PHE A 4 9.80 8.00 2.42
CA PHE A 4 9.25 7.57 1.15
C PHE A 4 7.76 7.88 1.13
N GLU A 5 7.27 8.48 0.05
CA GLU A 5 5.85 8.77 -0.15
C GLU A 5 5.32 7.97 -1.34
N TYR A 6 4.16 7.35 -1.14
CA TYR A 6 3.53 6.48 -2.12
C TYR A 6 2.07 6.88 -2.32
N ARG A 7 1.59 6.71 -3.56
CA ARG A 7 0.18 6.61 -3.88
C ARG A 7 -0.23 5.15 -3.84
N ILE A 8 -1.15 4.80 -2.95
CA ILE A 8 -1.72 3.46 -2.84
C ILE A 8 -3.11 3.49 -3.45
N PHE A 9 -3.40 2.60 -4.39
CA PHE A 9 -4.66 2.65 -5.13
C PHE A 9 -5.19 1.27 -5.50
N TYR A 10 -6.51 1.21 -5.68
CA TYR A 10 -7.21 0.06 -6.22
C TYR A 10 -7.45 0.25 -7.73
N ARG A 11 -7.12 -0.78 -8.50
CA ARG A 11 -7.38 -0.86 -9.93
C ARG A 11 -7.95 -2.24 -10.27
N TRP A 12 -8.95 -2.26 -11.15
CA TRP A 12 -9.56 -3.48 -11.65
C TRP A 12 -9.43 -3.53 -13.17
N ASP A 13 -8.64 -4.49 -13.65
CA ASP A 13 -8.44 -4.73 -15.09
C ASP A 13 -9.27 -5.94 -15.60
N GLY A 14 -10.14 -6.50 -14.75
CA GLY A 14 -10.90 -7.71 -15.05
C GLY A 14 -10.23 -8.99 -14.52
N PRO A 15 -10.90 -10.15 -14.70
CA PRO A 15 -10.30 -11.44 -14.40
C PRO A 15 -9.04 -11.66 -15.25
N SER A 16 -8.02 -12.27 -14.64
CA SER A 16 -6.77 -12.58 -15.35
C SER A 16 -6.69 -14.08 -15.65
N HIS A 17 -5.75 -14.48 -16.51
CA HIS A 17 -5.50 -15.91 -16.75
C HIS A 17 -5.12 -16.66 -15.46
N SER A 18 -4.44 -15.97 -14.53
CA SER A 18 -3.99 -16.51 -13.24
C SER A 18 -5.12 -16.54 -12.20
N ASP A 19 -6.17 -15.76 -12.39
CA ASP A 19 -7.32 -15.67 -11.49
C ASP A 19 -8.61 -15.38 -12.29
N PRO A 20 -9.13 -16.40 -13.00
CA PRO A 20 -10.24 -16.24 -13.95
C PRO A 20 -11.59 -16.01 -13.27
N MET A 21 -11.68 -16.31 -11.96
CA MET A 21 -12.90 -16.15 -11.16
C MET A 21 -12.85 -14.89 -10.27
N ALA A 22 -11.83 -14.05 -10.43
CA ALA A 22 -11.75 -12.79 -9.71
C ALA A 22 -12.93 -11.88 -10.07
N SER A 23 -13.54 -11.30 -9.04
CA SER A 23 -14.54 -10.24 -9.17
C SER A 23 -13.97 -8.89 -8.74
N GLU A 24 -14.54 -7.82 -9.30
CA GLU A 24 -14.25 -6.47 -8.83
C GLU A 24 -14.66 -6.34 -7.35
N LYS A 25 -13.80 -5.75 -6.53
CA LYS A 25 -14.13 -5.37 -5.15
C LYS A 25 -15.24 -4.31 -5.16
N SER A 26 -16.22 -4.49 -4.30
CA SER A 26 -17.21 -3.45 -4.01
C SER A 26 -16.54 -2.20 -3.40
N PRO A 27 -17.18 -1.02 -3.46
CA PRO A 27 -16.64 0.19 -2.84
C PRO A 27 -16.28 0.01 -1.36
N LYS A 28 -17.10 -0.75 -0.61
CA LYS A 28 -16.85 -1.05 0.81
C LYS A 28 -15.58 -1.88 1.00
N GLU A 29 -15.37 -2.88 0.15
CA GLU A 29 -14.17 -3.71 0.19
C GLU A 29 -12.91 -2.92 -0.19
N ILE A 30 -13.02 -2.00 -1.16
CA ILE A 30 -11.91 -1.11 -1.54
C ILE A 30 -11.52 -0.22 -0.35
N ILE A 31 -12.49 0.43 0.29
CA ILE A 31 -12.23 1.28 1.46
C ILE A 31 -11.65 0.47 2.62
N CYS A 32 -12.18 -0.72 2.87
CA CYS A 32 -11.63 -1.62 3.89
C CYS A 32 -10.15 -1.94 3.61
N ALA A 33 -9.83 -2.34 2.38
CA ALA A 33 -8.45 -2.62 1.97
C ALA A 33 -7.53 -1.39 2.13
N LEU A 34 -7.97 -0.21 1.69
CA LEU A 34 -7.21 1.05 1.82
C LEU A 34 -7.02 1.50 3.28
N ARG A 35 -7.85 1.04 4.22
CA ARG A 35 -7.67 1.31 5.67
C ARG A 35 -6.74 0.32 6.33
N GLU A 36 -6.88 -0.96 6.00
CA GLU A 36 -6.28 -2.05 6.77
C GLU A 36 -4.85 -2.38 6.34
N PHE A 37 -4.46 -2.14 5.08
CA PHE A 37 -3.13 -2.55 4.57
C PHE A 37 -1.95 -1.99 5.39
N ARG A 38 -2.11 -0.79 5.99
CA ARG A 38 -1.06 -0.14 6.78
C ARG A 38 -0.68 -0.94 8.02
N ASN A 39 -1.65 -1.62 8.63
CA ASN A 39 -1.42 -2.42 9.83
C ASN A 39 -0.49 -3.59 9.48
N GLU A 40 -0.72 -4.19 8.32
CA GLU A 40 0.09 -5.30 7.82
C GLU A 40 1.47 -4.84 7.33
N LEU A 41 1.56 -3.65 6.71
CA LEU A 41 2.83 -3.05 6.32
C LEU A 41 3.75 -2.82 7.52
N ALA A 42 3.21 -2.27 8.61
CA ALA A 42 3.98 -2.02 9.83
C ALA A 42 4.56 -3.32 10.44
N HIS A 43 3.90 -4.46 10.25
CA HIS A 43 4.40 -5.77 10.69
C HIS A 43 5.49 -6.35 9.78
N ARG A 44 5.60 -5.89 8.53
CA ARG A 44 6.61 -6.36 7.57
C ARG A 44 7.90 -5.56 7.60
N LEU A 45 7.82 -4.29 7.97
CA LEU A 45 9.02 -3.47 8.16
C LEU A 45 9.85 -4.05 9.31
N GLN A 46 11.14 -4.20 9.08
CA GLN A 46 12.08 -4.73 10.07
C GLN A 46 12.59 -3.63 11.02
N ASP A 47 12.33 -2.37 10.70
CA ASP A 47 12.65 -1.22 11.53
C ASP A 47 11.60 -0.98 12.63
N PRO A 48 11.96 -1.16 13.91
CA PRO A 48 11.05 -0.94 15.04
C PRO A 48 10.66 0.54 15.22
N ASP A 49 11.44 1.48 14.67
CA ASP A 49 11.20 2.91 14.71
C ASP A 49 10.48 3.43 13.44
N ALA A 50 10.03 2.52 12.57
CA ALA A 50 9.31 2.91 11.36
C ALA A 50 7.96 3.57 11.69
N ASP A 51 7.69 4.73 11.07
CA ASP A 51 6.41 5.43 11.14
C ASP A 51 5.71 5.36 9.78
N THR A 52 4.56 4.69 9.73
CA THR A 52 3.72 4.60 8.54
C THR A 52 2.43 5.40 8.72
N LYS A 53 2.24 6.44 7.92
CA LYS A 53 1.04 7.29 7.94
C LYS A 53 0.35 7.29 6.60
N ALA A 54 -0.93 6.91 6.58
CA ALA A 54 -1.76 6.99 5.40
C ALA A 54 -2.88 8.02 5.58
N SER A 55 -3.24 8.74 4.51
CA SER A 55 -4.45 9.57 4.49
C SER A 55 -5.70 8.70 4.71
N GLU A 56 -6.71 9.24 5.40
CA GLU A 56 -7.95 8.50 5.60
C GLU A 56 -8.74 8.36 4.28
N PRO A 57 -9.10 7.14 3.86
CA PRO A 57 -9.91 6.94 2.66
C PRO A 57 -11.36 7.37 2.91
N GLN A 58 -11.88 8.17 1.98
CA GLN A 58 -13.26 8.65 1.94
C GLN A 58 -14.14 7.77 1.06
N GLU A 59 -15.45 7.78 1.28
CA GLU A 59 -16.39 7.01 0.45
C GLU A 59 -16.27 7.40 -1.03
N GLY A 60 -16.13 6.40 -1.90
CA GLY A 60 -15.94 6.59 -3.35
C GLY A 60 -14.49 6.83 -3.79
N GLN A 61 -13.54 7.05 -2.87
CA GLN A 61 -12.12 7.09 -3.21
C GLN A 61 -11.59 5.69 -3.52
N LYS A 62 -10.64 5.63 -4.46
CA LYS A 62 -9.91 4.41 -4.83
C LYS A 62 -8.42 4.52 -4.53
N GLU A 63 -8.00 5.54 -3.78
CA GLU A 63 -6.60 5.78 -3.48
C GLU A 63 -6.40 6.52 -2.15
N VAL A 64 -5.20 6.37 -1.59
CA VAL A 64 -4.70 7.08 -0.42
C VAL A 64 -3.22 7.40 -0.60
N HIS A 65 -2.73 8.41 0.11
CA HIS A 65 -1.32 8.72 0.19
C HIS A 65 -0.72 8.08 1.44
N LEU A 66 0.35 7.32 1.26
CA LEU A 66 1.14 6.70 2.32
C LEU A 66 2.48 7.42 2.43
N ARG A 67 2.89 7.74 3.66
CA ARG A 67 4.25 8.15 4.00
C ARG A 67 4.86 7.10 4.91
N VAL A 68 6.06 6.64 4.56
CA VAL A 68 6.88 5.73 5.35
C VAL A 68 8.14 6.45 5.75
N ARG A 69 8.41 6.54 7.05
CA ARG A 69 9.67 7.07 7.60
C ARG A 69 10.39 5.93 8.29
N THR A 70 11.62 5.63 7.87
CA THR A 70 12.35 4.44 8.34
C THR A 70 13.86 4.59 8.15
N THR A 71 14.64 3.74 8.80
CA THR A 71 16.07 3.53 8.57
C THR A 71 16.35 2.53 7.45
N GLU A 72 15.35 1.78 6.99
CA GLU A 72 15.48 0.82 5.88
C GLU A 72 15.73 1.50 4.53
N SER A 73 16.31 0.73 3.59
CA SER A 73 16.49 1.17 2.21
C SER A 73 15.18 1.21 1.44
N LEU A 74 15.14 1.95 0.34
CA LEU A 74 13.99 1.99 -0.56
C LEU A 74 13.61 0.59 -1.04
N ASP A 75 14.59 -0.25 -1.38
CA ASP A 75 14.35 -1.62 -1.85
C ASP A 75 13.65 -2.48 -0.80
N SER A 76 14.09 -2.42 0.47
CA SER A 76 13.43 -3.15 1.56
C SER A 76 11.99 -2.70 1.74
N VAL A 77 11.74 -1.38 1.74
CA VAL A 77 10.39 -0.82 1.86
C VAL A 77 9.52 -1.22 0.67
N ASN A 78 10.04 -1.15 -0.56
CA ASN A 78 9.31 -1.54 -1.77
C ASN A 78 8.95 -3.03 -1.75
N CYS A 79 9.86 -3.91 -1.31
CA CYS A 79 9.58 -5.34 -1.15
C CYS A 79 8.45 -5.56 -0.13
N ALA A 80 8.56 -4.98 1.08
CA ALA A 80 7.54 -5.10 2.12
C ALA A 80 6.18 -4.54 1.66
N LEU A 81 6.20 -3.42 0.93
CA LEU A 81 5.00 -2.80 0.37
C LEU A 81 4.37 -3.69 -0.70
N GLN A 82 5.14 -4.20 -1.66
CA GLN A 82 4.64 -5.06 -2.72
C GLN A 82 3.96 -6.32 -2.16
N GLU A 83 4.60 -7.00 -1.20
CA GLU A 83 4.03 -8.16 -0.53
C GLU A 83 2.72 -7.80 0.17
N THR A 84 2.70 -6.71 0.92
CA THR A 84 1.50 -6.23 1.62
C THR A 84 0.36 -5.94 0.65
N LEU A 85 0.61 -5.12 -0.37
CA LEU A 85 -0.43 -4.68 -1.30
C LEU A 85 -0.99 -5.83 -2.13
N SER A 86 -0.17 -6.84 -2.46
CA SER A 86 -0.60 -8.03 -3.19
C SER A 86 -1.72 -8.80 -2.47
N GLY A 87 -1.63 -8.93 -1.13
CA GLY A 87 -2.66 -9.59 -0.31
C GLY A 87 -4.01 -8.87 -0.34
N TRP A 88 -3.99 -7.56 -0.59
CA TRP A 88 -5.18 -6.72 -0.65
C TRP A 88 -5.66 -6.42 -2.08
N ARG A 89 -4.94 -6.91 -3.11
CA ARG A 89 -5.11 -6.49 -4.51
C ARG A 89 -5.07 -4.97 -4.69
N LEU A 90 -4.13 -4.34 -4.01
CA LEU A 90 -3.82 -2.92 -4.14
C LEU A 90 -2.52 -2.75 -4.94
N TYR A 91 -2.28 -1.53 -5.40
CA TYR A 91 -1.08 -1.13 -6.13
C TYR A 91 -0.45 0.07 -5.44
N GLY A 92 0.86 0.22 -5.59
CA GLY A 92 1.65 1.29 -5.00
C GLY A 92 2.55 1.94 -6.04
N GLU A 93 2.58 3.27 -6.06
CA GLU A 93 3.45 4.07 -6.91
C GLU A 93 4.27 5.02 -6.03
N LEU A 94 5.59 5.00 -6.14
CA LEU A 94 6.47 5.92 -5.43
C LEU A 94 6.30 7.33 -6.00
N LEU A 95 5.92 8.28 -5.16
CA LEU A 95 5.76 9.69 -5.51
C LEU A 95 7.01 10.50 -5.19
N HIS A 96 7.63 10.22 -4.04
CA HIS A 96 8.77 10.96 -3.54
C HIS A 96 9.69 10.09 -2.70
N GLU A 97 10.99 10.32 -2.84
CA GLU A 97 12.03 9.71 -2.04
C GLU A 97 12.94 10.81 -1.47
N GLN A 98 13.13 10.78 -0.16
CA GLN A 98 14.11 11.59 0.54
C GLN A 98 15.01 10.68 1.37
N GLN A 99 16.27 10.55 0.96
CA GLN A 99 17.30 9.81 1.68
C GLN A 99 18.08 10.73 2.60
N GLY A 100 18.50 10.25 3.76
CA GLY A 100 19.38 11.01 4.67
C GLY A 100 19.80 10.22 5.88
#